data_AF-A0A2A5SSL8-F1
#
_entry.id   AF-A0A2A5SSL8-F1
#
_cell.length_a   1.000
_cell.length_b   1.000
_cell.length_c   1.000
_cell.angle_alpha   90.00
_cell.angle_beta   90.00
_cell.angle_gamma   90.00
#
_symmetry.space_group_name_H-M   'P 1'
#
loop_
_entity.id
_entity.type
_entity.pdbx_description
1 polymer ?
#
loop_
_entity_poly.entity_id
_entity_poly.type
_entity_poly.pdbx_seq_one_letter_code
_entity_poly.pdbx_strand_id
1 'polypeptide(L)'
;MTDELPQSLTLDDLHEFLPHSIRLVRFTFTGEELRQVLLEIIDVSAFLATQKIQGMGFRGKTFGSLIFQGIEPINGDFYLKSAKDDSLEKINDEQKYQILLPDQYLFAWYFPLLKKLGQSEILFPYFLREIVAEYFKNK
;
A
#
# COMPACT_ATOMS: atom_id res chain seq x y z
N MET A 1 7.34 -19.71 0.98
CA MET A 1 7.89 -18.36 1.23
C MET A 1 9.38 -18.52 1.13
N THR A 2 9.95 -18.10 0.02
CA THR A 2 11.40 -18.03 -0.13
C THR A 2 11.87 -16.78 0.60
N ASP A 3 12.80 -16.95 1.53
CA ASP A 3 13.34 -15.84 2.34
C ASP A 3 14.26 -14.92 1.52
N GLU A 4 14.62 -15.30 0.29
CA GLU A 4 15.47 -14.54 -0.62
C GLU A 4 14.93 -14.60 -2.06
N LEU A 5 15.06 -13.47 -2.78
CA LEU A 5 14.78 -13.43 -4.21
C LEU A 5 15.90 -14.18 -4.97
N PRO A 6 15.58 -15.01 -5.97
CA PRO A 6 16.59 -15.72 -6.76
C PRO A 6 17.49 -14.73 -7.51
N GLN A 7 18.73 -15.14 -7.78
CA GLN A 7 19.71 -14.31 -8.52
C GLN A 7 19.22 -13.93 -9.93
N SER A 8 18.42 -14.78 -10.56
CA SER A 8 17.73 -14.50 -11.81
C SER A 8 16.23 -14.67 -11.60
N LEU A 9 15.46 -13.64 -11.95
CA LEU A 9 14.01 -13.62 -11.75
C LEU A 9 13.31 -13.86 -13.09
N THR A 10 12.56 -14.95 -13.21
CA THR A 10 11.72 -15.24 -14.38
C THR A 10 10.29 -14.72 -14.20
N LEU A 11 9.51 -14.67 -15.29
CA LEU A 11 8.09 -14.35 -15.20
C LEU A 11 7.31 -15.41 -14.41
N ASP A 12 7.74 -16.67 -14.47
CA ASP A 12 7.13 -17.76 -13.72
C ASP A 12 7.38 -17.59 -12.21
N ASP A 13 8.60 -17.20 -11.80
CA ASP A 13 8.92 -16.89 -10.40
C ASP A 13 8.05 -15.74 -9.88
N LEU A 14 7.88 -14.68 -10.68
CA LEU A 14 6.99 -13.56 -10.34
C LEU A 14 5.53 -13.98 -10.25
N HIS A 15 5.09 -14.91 -11.09
CA HIS A 15 3.76 -15.50 -10.99
C HIS A 15 3.59 -16.34 -9.73
N GLU A 16 4.63 -17.00 -9.24
CA GLU A 16 4.59 -17.73 -7.97
C GLU A 16 4.58 -16.78 -6.76
N PHE A 17 5.42 -15.73 -6.78
CA PHE A 17 5.53 -14.75 -5.70
C PHE A 17 4.35 -13.78 -5.62
N LEU A 18 3.81 -13.38 -6.77
CA LEU A 18 2.67 -12.46 -6.92
C LEU A 18 1.55 -13.14 -7.74
N PRO A 19 0.95 -14.21 -7.21
CA PRO A 19 -0.01 -15.04 -7.94
C PRO A 19 -1.37 -14.38 -8.16
N HIS A 20 -1.56 -13.18 -7.61
CA HIS A 20 -2.83 -12.48 -7.62
C HIS A 20 -2.81 -11.36 -8.66
N SER A 21 -3.98 -11.17 -9.27
CA SER A 21 -4.24 -10.05 -10.17
C SER A 21 -4.55 -8.80 -9.36
N ILE A 22 -3.53 -8.28 -8.67
CA ILE A 22 -3.60 -7.04 -7.88
C ILE A 22 -3.25 -5.88 -8.80
N ARG A 23 -4.07 -4.83 -8.80
CA ARG A 23 -3.71 -3.52 -9.35
C ARG A 23 -3.33 -2.56 -8.25
N LEU A 24 -2.59 -1.51 -8.62
CA LEU A 24 -2.36 -0.38 -7.73
C LEU A 24 -3.45 0.65 -7.92
N VAL A 25 -3.84 1.27 -6.81
CA VAL A 25 -4.79 2.38 -6.76
C VAL A 25 -4.06 3.57 -6.17
N ARG A 26 -4.13 4.69 -6.89
CA ARG A 26 -3.68 5.98 -6.41
C ARG A 26 -4.83 6.63 -5.65
N PHE A 27 -4.57 7.02 -4.41
CA PHE A 27 -5.49 7.84 -3.64
C PHE A 27 -4.88 9.22 -3.43
N THR A 28 -5.70 10.27 -3.55
CA THR A 28 -5.31 11.67 -3.31
C THR A 28 -6.07 12.24 -2.12
N PHE A 29 -5.35 12.92 -1.22
CA PHE A 29 -5.86 13.50 0.05
C PHE A 29 -5.23 14.87 0.30
N THR A 30 -5.86 15.71 1.12
CA THR A 30 -5.13 16.75 1.88
C THR A 30 -4.22 16.10 2.92
N GLY A 31 -3.27 16.83 3.49
CA GLY A 31 -2.43 16.30 4.56
C GLY A 31 -3.22 15.94 5.80
N GLU A 32 -4.25 16.72 6.13
CA GLU A 32 -5.15 16.43 7.25
C GLU A 32 -5.90 15.11 7.03
N GLU A 33 -6.50 14.94 5.85
CA GLU A 33 -7.21 13.72 5.45
C GLU A 33 -6.26 12.52 5.44
N LEU A 34 -5.04 12.69 4.91
CA LEU A 34 -4.04 11.63 4.85
C LEU A 34 -3.69 11.11 6.24
N ARG A 35 -3.49 11.98 7.24
CA ARG A 35 -3.20 11.53 8.61
C ARG A 35 -4.34 10.72 9.21
N GLN A 36 -5.59 11.15 9.02
CA GLN A 36 -6.76 10.39 9.49
C GLN A 36 -6.83 9.00 8.86
N VAL A 37 -6.57 8.93 7.55
CA VAL A 37 -6.55 7.67 6.80
C VAL A 37 -5.40 6.75 7.22
N LEU A 38 -4.21 7.29 7.46
CA LEU A 38 -3.06 6.50 7.93
C LEU A 38 -3.33 5.90 9.31
N LEU A 39 -3.99 6.63 10.21
CA LEU A 39 -4.44 6.11 11.50
C LEU A 39 -5.46 4.99 11.34
N GLU A 40 -6.49 5.18 10.51
CA GLU A 40 -7.46 4.11 10.21
C GLU A 40 -6.75 2.85 9.68
N ILE A 41 -5.83 3.01 8.74
CA ILE A 41 -5.10 1.88 8.17
C ILE A 41 -4.31 1.15 9.25
N ILE A 42 -3.61 1.86 10.15
CA ILE A 42 -2.85 1.24 11.25
C ILE A 42 -3.78 0.48 12.20
N ASP A 43 -4.83 1.14 12.70
CA ASP A 43 -5.73 0.57 13.71
C ASP A 43 -6.50 -0.63 13.18
N VAL A 44 -7.08 -0.49 11.99
CA VAL A 44 -7.83 -1.57 11.33
C VAL A 44 -6.90 -2.72 10.98
N SER A 45 -5.68 -2.46 10.47
CA SER A 45 -4.72 -3.53 10.17
C SER A 45 -4.32 -4.30 11.44
N ALA A 46 -4.07 -3.60 12.55
CA ALA A 46 -3.74 -4.22 13.83
C ALA A 46 -4.89 -5.09 14.36
N PHE A 47 -6.13 -4.61 14.26
CA PHE A 47 -7.31 -5.40 14.60
C PHE A 47 -7.40 -6.65 13.72
N LEU A 48 -7.34 -6.49 12.41
CA LEU A 48 -7.51 -7.54 11.41
C LEU A 48 -6.40 -8.60 11.44
N ALA A 49 -5.19 -8.27 11.91
CA ALA A 49 -4.10 -9.23 12.10
C ALA A 49 -4.46 -10.35 13.09
N THR A 50 -5.40 -10.08 14.01
CA THR A 50 -5.89 -11.07 14.99
C THR A 50 -7.14 -11.82 14.54
N GLN A 51 -7.71 -11.46 13.38
CA GLN A 51 -8.99 -11.98 12.90
C GLN A 51 -8.82 -12.97 11.75
N LYS A 52 -9.79 -13.89 11.60
CA LYS A 52 -9.94 -14.69 10.38
C LYS A 52 -10.76 -13.92 9.37
N ILE A 53 -10.15 -13.52 8.27
CA ILE A 53 -10.81 -12.73 7.22
C ILE A 53 -11.19 -13.68 6.09
N GLN A 54 -12.44 -13.58 5.62
CA GLN A 54 -12.95 -14.35 4.48
C GLN A 54 -13.72 -13.43 3.54
N GLY A 55 -13.56 -13.62 2.23
CA GLY A 55 -14.28 -12.89 1.18
C GLY A 55 -13.55 -11.64 0.64
N MET A 56 -14.24 -10.85 -0.19
CA MET A 56 -13.77 -9.58 -0.79
C MET A 56 -12.45 -9.65 -1.58
N GLY A 57 -12.16 -10.80 -2.21
CA GLY A 57 -10.88 -10.99 -2.91
C GLY A 57 -9.69 -11.20 -1.99
N PHE A 58 -9.89 -11.23 -0.66
CA PHE A 58 -8.84 -11.62 0.29
C PHE A 58 -8.57 -13.11 0.21
N ARG A 59 -7.31 -13.49 -0.07
CA ARG A 59 -6.89 -14.89 -0.20
C ARG A 59 -5.97 -15.37 0.93
N GLY A 60 -5.75 -14.52 1.94
CA GLY A 60 -5.03 -14.87 3.17
C GLY A 60 -5.92 -15.52 4.22
N LYS A 61 -5.31 -16.04 5.29
CA LYS A 61 -6.02 -16.52 6.49
C LYS A 61 -6.16 -15.44 7.57
N THR A 62 -5.15 -14.59 7.69
CA THR A 62 -5.04 -13.45 8.61
C THR A 62 -4.50 -12.26 7.83
N PHE A 63 -4.82 -11.04 8.27
CA PHE A 63 -4.22 -9.84 7.68
C PHE A 63 -2.70 -9.87 7.83
N GLY A 64 -1.99 -9.47 6.77
CA GLY A 64 -0.54 -9.40 6.78
C GLY A 64 -0.03 -8.23 7.60
N SER A 65 1.29 -8.05 7.61
CA SER A 65 1.93 -6.88 8.21
C SER A 65 1.78 -5.66 7.32
N LEU A 66 1.51 -4.50 7.92
CA LEU A 66 1.52 -3.22 7.22
C LEU A 66 2.96 -2.77 6.99
N ILE A 67 3.27 -2.36 5.75
CA ILE A 67 4.59 -1.86 5.37
C ILE A 67 4.40 -0.44 4.81
N PHE A 68 5.09 0.53 5.39
CA PHE A 68 5.16 1.89 4.85
C PHE A 68 6.44 2.08 4.06
N GLN A 69 6.32 2.73 2.91
CA GLN A 69 7.45 3.18 2.12
C GLN A 69 7.34 4.68 1.91
N GLY A 70 8.36 5.42 2.34
CA GLY A 70 8.40 6.88 2.25
C GLY A 70 7.54 7.62 3.28
N ILE A 71 6.89 6.91 4.21
CA ILE A 71 6.13 7.48 5.34
C ILE A 71 6.67 6.90 6.63
N GLU A 72 6.96 7.75 7.61
CA GLU A 72 7.44 7.38 8.95
C GLU A 72 6.48 7.91 10.04
N PRO A 73 5.83 7.00 10.80
CA PRO A 73 5.07 7.39 11.99
C PRO A 73 6.03 7.70 13.15
N ILE A 74 6.00 8.93 13.68
CA ILE A 74 6.87 9.38 14.76
C ILE A 74 6.04 10.16 15.79
N ASN A 75 6.04 9.70 17.03
CA ASN A 75 5.39 10.36 18.18
C ASN A 75 3.91 10.75 17.93
N GLY A 76 3.15 9.90 17.23
CA GLY A 76 1.72 10.13 16.96
C GLY A 76 1.44 11.02 15.75
N ASP A 77 2.45 11.36 14.96
CA ASP A 77 2.32 12.09 13.70
C ASP A 77 3.04 11.35 12.56
N PHE A 78 2.92 11.87 11.34
CA PHE A 78 3.47 11.24 10.14
C PHE A 78 4.39 12.18 9.39
N TYR A 79 5.52 11.62 8.94
CA TYR A 79 6.56 12.32 8.21
C TYR A 79 6.82 11.62 6.88
N LEU A 80 7.12 12.41 5.85
CA LEU A 80 7.50 11.92 4.54
C LEU A 80 9.02 11.93 4.40
N LYS A 81 9.55 10.86 3.85
CA LYS A 81 10.99 10.77 3.55
C LYS A 81 11.29 11.47 2.23
N SER A 82 12.15 12.49 2.28
CA SER A 82 12.63 13.21 1.11
C SER A 82 13.50 12.31 0.23
N ALA A 83 13.20 12.28 -1.08
CA ALA A 83 14.00 11.54 -2.05
C ALA A 83 15.36 12.18 -2.36
N LYS A 84 15.61 13.41 -1.89
CA LYS A 84 16.84 14.16 -2.20
C LYS A 84 17.96 13.91 -1.20
N ASP A 85 17.59 13.84 0.08
CA ASP A 85 18.54 13.91 1.19
C ASP A 85 18.13 13.03 2.39
N ASP A 86 17.14 12.16 2.22
CA ASP A 86 16.62 11.28 3.28
C ASP A 86 16.10 12.01 4.53
N SER A 87 15.89 13.33 4.43
CA SER A 87 15.29 14.12 5.50
C SER A 87 13.81 13.78 5.70
N LEU A 88 13.30 14.07 6.89
CA LEU A 88 11.91 13.83 7.27
C LEU A 88 11.14 15.14 7.30
N GLU A 89 10.14 15.23 6.45
CA GLU A 89 9.26 16.38 6.34
C GLU A 89 7.89 16.05 6.92
N LYS A 90 7.43 16.87 7.87
CA LYS A 90 6.11 16.68 8.46
C LYS A 90 5.01 16.87 7.41
N ILE A 91 3.97 16.04 7.43
CA ILE A 91 2.80 16.23 6.57
C ILE A 91 2.12 17.57 6.87
N ASN A 92 1.96 18.40 5.84
CA ASN A 92 1.28 19.69 5.89
C ASN A 92 -0.20 19.54 5.55
N ASP A 93 -1.08 20.01 6.42
CA ASP A 93 -2.54 19.86 6.36
C ASP A 93 -3.15 20.33 5.04
N GLU A 94 -2.66 21.43 4.49
CA GLU A 94 -3.22 22.09 3.31
C GLU A 94 -2.70 21.50 1.99
N GLN A 95 -1.56 20.80 2.04
CA GLN A 95 -0.95 20.22 0.87
C GLN A 95 -1.69 18.95 0.42
N LYS A 96 -1.75 18.72 -0.89
CA LYS A 96 -2.27 17.48 -1.45
C LYS A 96 -1.17 16.43 -1.57
N TYR A 97 -1.49 15.21 -1.16
CA TYR A 97 -0.59 14.06 -1.20
C TYR A 97 -1.24 12.91 -1.95
N GLN A 98 -0.40 12.08 -2.56
CA GLN A 98 -0.81 10.87 -3.25
C GLN A 98 -0.14 9.66 -2.61
N ILE A 99 -0.94 8.63 -2.33
CA ILE A 99 -0.43 7.33 -1.87
C ILE A 99 -0.87 6.24 -2.84
N LEU A 100 -0.07 5.17 -2.90
CA LEU A 100 -0.37 3.97 -3.67
C LEU A 100 -0.71 2.82 -2.73
N LEU A 101 -1.83 2.16 -2.99
CA LEU A 101 -2.29 0.99 -2.25
C LEU A 101 -2.72 -0.12 -3.22
N PRO A 102 -2.67 -1.40 -2.82
CA PRO A 102 -3.33 -2.48 -3.55
C PRO A 102 -4.84 -2.20 -3.70
N ASP A 103 -5.42 -2.58 -4.85
CA ASP A 103 -6.84 -2.42 -5.16
C ASP A 103 -7.80 -3.04 -4.14
N GLN A 104 -7.37 -4.06 -3.41
CA GLN A 104 -8.10 -4.60 -2.27
C GLN A 104 -8.50 -3.52 -1.24
N TYR A 105 -7.68 -2.49 -1.01
CA TYR A 105 -8.01 -1.41 -0.07
C TYR A 105 -9.19 -0.56 -0.55
N LEU A 106 -9.41 -0.47 -1.86
CA LEU A 106 -10.56 0.22 -2.43
C LEU A 106 -11.85 -0.60 -2.28
N PHE A 107 -11.77 -1.92 -2.38
CA PHE A 107 -12.95 -2.81 -2.38
C PHE A 107 -13.31 -3.38 -1.00
N ALA A 108 -12.36 -3.45 -0.07
CA ALA A 108 -12.59 -3.98 1.27
C ALA A 108 -13.58 -3.11 2.06
N TRP A 109 -14.48 -3.73 2.85
CA TRP A 109 -15.45 -2.99 3.65
C TRP A 109 -14.80 -2.24 4.82
N TYR A 110 -13.66 -2.71 5.33
CA TYR A 110 -13.08 -2.30 6.61
C TYR A 110 -12.25 -1.01 6.61
N PHE A 111 -12.07 -0.31 5.48
CA PHE A 111 -11.43 1.02 5.44
C PHE A 111 -12.39 2.15 5.00
N PRO A 112 -13.45 2.44 5.78
CA PRO A 112 -14.47 3.42 5.41
C PRO A 112 -13.93 4.85 5.23
N LEU A 113 -13.00 5.33 6.06
CA LEU A 113 -12.44 6.68 5.95
C LEU A 113 -11.57 6.82 4.70
N LEU A 114 -10.72 5.83 4.40
CA LEU A 114 -9.94 5.78 3.17
C LEU A 114 -10.83 6.04 1.93
N LYS A 115 -11.95 5.32 1.84
CA LYS A 115 -12.88 5.41 0.70
C LYS A 115 -13.71 6.69 0.72
N LYS A 116 -14.03 7.22 1.90
CA LYS A 116 -14.84 8.43 2.06
C LYS A 116 -14.06 9.69 1.70
N LEU A 117 -12.82 9.78 2.14
CA LEU A 117 -11.98 10.97 1.97
C LEU A 117 -11.16 10.92 0.67
N GLY A 118 -10.83 9.72 0.19
CA GLY A 118 -9.86 9.55 -0.88
C GLY A 118 -10.46 9.67 -2.27
N GLN A 119 -9.92 10.57 -3.08
CA GLN A 119 -10.11 10.52 -4.52
C GLN A 119 -9.26 9.39 -5.09
N SER A 120 -9.90 8.32 -5.58
CA SER A 120 -9.22 7.10 -6.04
C SER A 120 -9.18 6.96 -7.56
N GLU A 121 -8.06 6.44 -8.05
CA GLU A 121 -7.82 6.10 -9.46
C GLU A 121 -7.14 4.74 -9.53
N ILE A 122 -7.77 3.75 -10.17
CA ILE A 122 -7.14 2.46 -10.45
C ILE A 122 -6.16 2.66 -11.60
N LEU A 123 -4.90 2.27 -11.40
CA LEU A 123 -3.86 2.44 -12.42
C LEU A 123 -3.90 1.27 -13.40
N PHE A 124 -4.25 1.59 -14.65
CA PHE A 124 -4.27 0.66 -15.78
C PHE A 124 -3.07 0.91 -16.73
N PRO A 125 -2.67 -0.07 -17.57
CA PRO A 125 -3.24 -1.42 -17.70
C PRO A 125 -2.64 -2.48 -16.76
N TYR A 126 -1.60 -2.13 -16.00
CA TYR A 126 -0.70 -3.11 -15.39
C TYR A 126 -1.18 -3.69 -14.06
N PHE A 127 -0.91 -4.97 -13.86
CA PHE A 127 -0.92 -5.63 -12.56
C PHE A 127 0.39 -5.38 -11.79
N LEU A 128 0.36 -5.52 -10.47
CA LEU A 128 1.52 -5.37 -9.60
C LEU A 128 2.70 -6.25 -10.05
N ARG A 129 2.44 -7.51 -10.42
CA ARG A 129 3.48 -8.42 -10.93
C ARG A 129 4.18 -7.90 -12.19
N GLU A 130 3.44 -7.21 -13.07
CA GLU A 130 3.97 -6.65 -14.31
C GLU A 130 4.80 -5.39 -14.01
N ILE A 131 4.34 -4.55 -13.07
CA ILE A 131 5.11 -3.38 -12.60
C ILE A 131 6.44 -3.83 -12.00
N VAL A 132 6.42 -4.88 -11.17
CA VAL A 132 7.65 -5.44 -10.57
C VAL A 132 8.57 -6.03 -11.65
N ALA A 133 8.02 -6.76 -12.63
CA ALA A 133 8.80 -7.28 -13.75
C ALA A 133 9.51 -6.16 -14.52
N GLU A 134 8.80 -5.08 -14.84
CA GLU A 134 9.35 -3.92 -15.56
C GLU A 134 10.39 -3.17 -14.73
N TYR A 135 10.21 -3.04 -13.41
CA TYR A 135 11.20 -2.44 -12.53
C TYR A 135 12.53 -3.21 -12.55
N PHE A 136 12.50 -4.54 -12.53
CA PHE A 136 13.72 -5.35 -12.58
C PHE A 136 14.36 -5.43 -13.97
N LYS A 137 13.60 -5.23 -15.06
CA LYS A 137 14.18 -5.14 -16.42
C LYS A 137 14.96 -3.84 -16.65
N ASN A 138 14.50 -2.74 -16.03
CA ASN A 138 15.06 -1.39 -16.23
C ASN A 138 16.16 -1.05 -15.22
N LYS A 139 16.58 -2.01 -14.39
CA LYS A 139 17.63 -1.86 -13.38
C LYS A 139 18.91 -2.54 -13.85
#